data_AF-A0A2W5ZCD9-F1
#
_entry.id   AF-A0A2W5ZCD9-F1
#
_cell.length_a   1.000
_cell.length_b   1.000
_cell.length_c   1.000
_cell.angle_alpha   90.00
_cell.angle_beta   90.00
_cell.angle_gamma   90.00
#
_symmetry.space_group_name_H-M   'P 1'
#
loop_
_entity.id
_entity.type
_entity.pdbx_description
1 polymer ?
#
loop_
_entity_poly.entity_id
_entity_poly.type
_entity_poly.pdbx_seq_one_letter_code
_entity_poly.pdbx_strand_id
1 'polypeptide(L)'
;MGGSPIPGALVISNPGGAFDLNPRGCKPEFTVVLTIGNSPPSVAWPAKCAAGAYVIPHGTTRLAVSVATTYPGCLQAGGSESRIPPCSATGPPPLPPGVYNAVLVWSTAVPPMPAADPVSVMVLAKTS
;
A
#
# COMPACT_ATOMS: atom_id res chain seq x y z
N MET A 1 19.11 -6.99 -7.84
CA MET A 1 18.02 -6.05 -7.48
C MET A 1 16.77 -6.48 -8.22
N GLY A 2 15.65 -6.71 -7.54
CA GLY A 2 14.37 -6.95 -8.20
C GLY A 2 13.27 -6.24 -7.42
N GLY A 3 12.25 -5.75 -8.13
CA GLY A 3 11.10 -5.05 -7.55
C GLY A 3 11.36 -3.57 -7.26
N SER A 4 11.59 -2.75 -8.30
CA SER A 4 11.54 -1.30 -8.15
C SER A 4 10.10 -0.86 -7.88
N PRO A 5 9.84 0.02 -6.89
CA PRO A 5 8.50 0.57 -6.69
C PRO A 5 8.02 1.28 -7.95
N ILE A 6 6.74 1.15 -8.27
CA ILE A 6 6.13 1.82 -9.41
C ILE A 6 5.52 3.14 -8.90
N PRO A 7 5.88 4.30 -9.47
CA PRO A 7 5.23 5.55 -9.10
C PRO A 7 3.76 5.53 -9.54
N GLY A 8 2.88 6.02 -8.67
CA GLY A 8 1.46 6.14 -8.93
C GLY A 8 0.87 7.40 -8.31
N ALA A 9 -0.43 7.59 -8.52
CA ALA A 9 -1.19 8.65 -7.87
C ALA A 9 -2.50 8.09 -7.29
N LEU A 10 -2.74 8.36 -6.01
CA LEU A 10 -4.06 8.22 -5.40
C LEU A 10 -4.87 9.47 -5.73
N VAL A 11 -5.98 9.28 -6.42
CA VAL A 11 -6.93 10.35 -6.76
C VAL A 11 -8.10 10.28 -5.80
N ILE A 12 -8.30 11.34 -5.02
CA ILE A 12 -9.41 11.47 -4.09
C ILE A 12 -10.39 12.48 -4.68
N SER A 13 -11.62 12.03 -4.93
CA SER A 13 -12.73 12.89 -5.33
C SER A 13 -13.55 13.25 -4.09
N ASN A 14 -13.53 14.52 -3.69
CA ASN A 14 -14.27 15.04 -2.56
C ASN A 14 -15.34 16.04 -3.04
N PRO A 15 -16.60 15.61 -3.23
CA PRO A 15 -17.68 16.51 -3.63
C PRO A 15 -18.20 17.39 -2.47
N GLY A 16 -17.77 17.13 -1.23
CA GLY A 16 -18.19 17.86 -0.04
C GLY A 16 -17.22 18.98 0.38
N GLY A 17 -17.42 19.49 1.59
CA GLY A 17 -16.48 20.43 2.21
C GLY A 17 -15.10 19.80 2.49
N ALA A 18 -14.13 20.64 2.83
CA ALA A 18 -12.83 20.14 3.26
C ALA A 18 -12.98 19.26 4.51
N PHE A 19 -12.25 18.14 4.57
CA PHE A 19 -12.29 17.22 5.70
C PHE A 19 -10.89 16.80 6.12
N ASP A 20 -10.68 16.71 7.43
CA ASP A 20 -9.41 16.29 8.01
C ASP A 20 -9.39 14.77 8.19
N LEU A 21 -8.44 14.10 7.56
CA LEU A 21 -8.20 12.66 7.72
C LEU A 21 -7.44 12.31 8.98
N ASN A 22 -7.07 13.32 9.77
CA ASN A 22 -6.44 13.18 11.05
C ASN A 22 -7.37 13.56 12.22
N PRO A 23 -8.52 12.88 12.42
CA PRO A 23 -9.43 13.21 13.51
C PRO A 23 -8.88 12.82 14.90
N ARG A 24 -7.84 11.98 14.96
CA ARG A 24 -7.26 11.44 16.21
C ARG A 24 -5.86 11.97 16.52
N GLY A 25 -5.39 12.96 15.77
CA GLY A 25 -4.07 13.59 15.97
C GLY A 25 -2.89 12.89 15.29
N CYS A 26 -3.03 11.66 14.76
CA CYS A 26 -2.03 11.03 13.90
C CYS A 26 -2.38 11.09 12.41
N LYS A 27 -1.49 11.71 11.62
CA LYS A 27 -1.56 11.69 10.17
C LYS A 27 -1.67 10.23 9.70
N PRO A 28 -2.65 9.90 8.86
CA PRO A 28 -2.79 8.54 8.39
C PRO A 28 -1.70 8.17 7.41
N GLU A 29 -1.22 6.95 7.55
CA GLU A 29 -0.39 6.30 6.55
C GLU A 29 -1.25 5.52 5.58
N PHE A 30 -0.81 5.47 4.33
CA PHE A 30 -1.43 4.70 3.27
C PHE A 30 -0.37 4.19 2.30
N THR A 31 -0.68 3.09 1.63
CA THR A 31 0.19 2.47 0.63
C THR A 31 -0.66 1.72 -0.39
N VAL A 32 -0.05 1.41 -1.53
CA VAL A 32 -0.65 0.55 -2.54
C VAL A 32 0.17 -0.74 -2.62
N VAL A 33 -0.51 -1.86 -2.41
CA VAL A 33 0.07 -3.21 -2.45
C VAL A 33 -0.57 -4.02 -3.55
N LEU A 34 0.22 -4.92 -4.11
CA LEU A 34 -0.24 -5.87 -5.11
C LEU A 34 -0.63 -7.17 -4.41
N THR A 35 -1.88 -7.61 -4.57
CA THR A 35 -2.40 -8.86 -4.01
C THR A 35 -2.72 -9.87 -5.11
N ILE A 36 -2.52 -11.15 -4.81
CA ILE A 36 -3.00 -12.27 -5.64
C ILE A 36 -4.18 -12.92 -4.93
N GLY A 37 -5.29 -13.08 -5.63
CA GLY A 37 -6.53 -13.63 -5.09
C GLY A 37 -7.15 -12.74 -4.01
N ASN A 38 -7.93 -13.35 -3.11
CA ASN A 38 -8.71 -12.63 -2.09
C ASN A 38 -8.01 -12.51 -0.74
N SER A 39 -6.69 -12.71 -0.67
CA SER A 39 -5.97 -12.59 0.61
C SER A 39 -5.78 -11.11 0.94
N PRO A 40 -6.23 -10.64 2.12
CA PRO A 40 -6.01 -9.26 2.52
C PRO A 40 -4.50 -9.01 2.70
N PRO A 41 -4.00 -7.87 2.23
CA PRO A 41 -2.59 -7.54 2.40
C PRO A 41 -2.28 -7.28 3.87
N SER A 42 -1.20 -7.87 4.38
CA SER A 42 -0.67 -7.57 5.71
C SER A 42 0.40 -6.49 5.57
N VAL A 43 0.07 -5.25 5.96
CA VAL A 43 1.00 -4.11 5.96
C VAL A 43 1.27 -3.70 7.40
N ALA A 44 2.54 -3.69 7.79
CA ALA A 44 2.95 -3.15 9.08
C ALA A 44 3.21 -1.64 8.94
N TRP A 45 2.60 -0.86 9.82
CA TRP A 45 2.74 0.59 9.90
C TRP A 45 3.67 0.94 11.07
N PRO A 46 4.61 1.88 10.91
CA PRO A 46 5.35 2.43 12.05
C PRO A 46 4.42 2.91 13.16
N ALA A 47 4.73 2.57 14.41
CA ALA A 47 4.00 3.09 15.57
C ALA A 47 4.21 4.60 15.82
N LYS A 48 4.99 5.28 14.96
CA LYS A 48 5.32 6.70 15.12
C LYS A 48 4.21 7.57 14.55
N CYS A 49 3.56 8.33 15.42
CA CYS A 49 2.54 9.30 15.07
C CYS A 49 3.17 10.60 14.56
N ALA A 50 2.88 10.99 13.31
CA ALA A 50 3.15 12.34 12.83
C ALA A 50 1.95 13.24 13.14
N ALA A 51 2.11 14.21 14.03
CA ALA A 51 1.07 15.15 14.38
C ALA A 51 0.90 16.24 13.31
N GLY A 52 -0.34 16.67 13.10
CA GLY A 52 -0.69 17.77 12.17
C GLY A 52 -1.89 17.44 11.28
N ALA A 53 -2.66 18.45 10.90
CA ALA A 53 -3.86 18.28 10.08
C ALA A 53 -3.49 17.65 8.72
N TYR A 54 -4.31 16.70 8.27
CA TYR A 54 -4.19 16.10 6.94
C TYR A 54 -5.50 16.34 6.18
N VAL A 55 -5.63 17.57 5.71
CA VAL A 55 -6.88 18.08 5.11
C VAL A 55 -6.94 17.69 3.64
N ILE A 56 -8.05 17.06 3.25
CA ILE A 56 -8.44 16.91 1.86
C ILE A 56 -9.39 18.05 1.50
N PRO A 57 -9.01 18.97 0.61
CA PRO A 57 -9.88 20.06 0.19
C PRO A 57 -11.09 19.54 -0.60
N HIS A 58 -12.07 20.42 -0.81
CA HIS A 58 -13.12 20.18 -1.80
C HIS A 58 -12.51 20.03 -3.20
N GLY A 59 -13.07 19.13 -4.01
CA GLY A 59 -12.66 18.86 -5.37
C GLY A 59 -11.75 17.62 -5.48
N THR A 60 -10.81 17.66 -6.41
CA THR A 60 -9.91 16.53 -6.68
C THR A 60 -8.54 16.75 -6.05
N THR A 61 -8.12 15.82 -5.19
CA THR A 61 -6.77 15.79 -4.62
C THR A 61 -5.98 14.64 -5.25
N ARG A 62 -4.73 14.91 -5.64
CA ARG A 62 -3.80 13.89 -6.14
C ARG A 62 -2.63 13.74 -5.17
N LEU A 63 -2.47 12.53 -4.63
CA LEU A 63 -1.39 12.19 -3.72
C LEU A 63 -0.44 11.22 -4.42
N ALA A 64 0.86 11.53 -4.40
CA ALA A 64 1.87 10.61 -4.92
C ALA A 64 1.89 9.33 -4.07
N VAL A 65 1.86 8.18 -4.73
CA VAL A 65 2.00 6.86 -4.08
C VAL A 65 3.11 6.08 -4.76
N SER A 66 3.68 5.11 -4.03
CA SER A 66 4.56 4.10 -4.62
C SER A 66 3.90 2.74 -4.45
N VAL A 67 3.74 2.02 -5.55
CA VAL A 67 3.19 0.65 -5.55
C VAL A 67 4.35 -0.30 -5.25
N ALA A 68 4.21 -1.07 -4.17
CA ALA A 68 5.20 -2.08 -3.82
C ALA A 68 5.15 -3.25 -4.81
N THR A 69 6.29 -3.58 -5.40
CA THR A 69 6.48 -4.72 -6.33
C THR A 69 7.24 -5.87 -5.69
N THR A 70 7.39 -5.84 -4.37
CA THR A 70 7.94 -6.89 -3.52
C THR A 70 6.83 -7.41 -2.59
N TYR A 71 7.06 -8.56 -1.97
CA TYR A 71 6.18 -9.01 -0.90
C TYR A 71 6.18 -7.98 0.25
N PRO A 72 5.02 -7.72 0.92
CA PRO A 72 4.95 -6.77 2.02
C PRO A 72 5.68 -7.27 3.29
N GLY A 73 5.99 -8.57 3.34
CA GLY A 73 6.82 -9.19 4.37
C GLY A 73 7.51 -10.44 3.81
N CYS A 74 8.44 -10.98 4.60
CA CYS A 74 9.16 -12.20 4.28
C CYS A 74 9.50 -12.97 5.56
N LEU A 75 9.68 -14.28 5.47
CA LEU A 75 10.03 -15.12 6.60
C LEU A 75 11.50 -14.96 6.96
N GLN A 76 11.74 -14.69 8.26
CA GLN A 76 13.07 -14.79 8.85
C GLN A 76 13.51 -16.25 8.98
N ALA A 77 14.81 -16.48 9.21
CA ALA A 77 15.33 -17.83 9.44
C ALA A 77 14.56 -18.54 10.57
N GLY A 78 14.02 -19.73 10.30
CA GLY A 78 13.18 -20.48 11.24
C GLY A 78 11.67 -20.21 11.16
N GLY A 79 11.23 -19.27 10.31
CA GLY A 79 9.82 -19.04 10.01
C GLY A 79 9.23 -20.14 9.11
N SER A 80 7.97 -20.52 9.35
CA SER A 80 7.27 -21.53 8.56
C SER A 80 5.85 -21.05 8.23
N GLU A 81 5.70 -20.37 7.10
CA GLU A 81 4.41 -19.99 6.54
C GLU A 81 4.40 -20.22 5.03
N SER A 82 3.41 -20.94 4.51
CA SER A 82 3.39 -21.38 3.10
C SER A 82 3.12 -20.26 2.08
N ARG A 83 2.66 -19.10 2.54
CA ARG A 83 2.25 -17.97 1.67
C ARG A 83 3.23 -16.80 1.67
N ILE A 84 4.20 -16.81 2.59
CA ILE A 84 5.20 -15.75 2.72
C ILE A 84 6.56 -16.33 2.32
N PRO A 85 7.26 -15.74 1.33
CA PRO A 85 8.56 -16.25 0.92
C PRO A 85 9.65 -15.93 1.97
N PRO A 86 10.76 -16.68 1.99
CA PRO A 86 11.90 -16.34 2.82
C PRO A 86 12.50 -14.98 2.43
N CYS A 87 13.04 -14.26 3.41
CA CYS A 87 13.77 -13.03 3.15
C CYS A 87 15.05 -13.32 2.36
N SER A 88 15.35 -12.47 1.39
CA SER A 88 16.68 -12.41 0.78
C SER A 88 17.65 -11.63 1.67
N ALA A 89 18.94 -11.63 1.34
CA ALA A 89 19.95 -10.83 2.03
C ALA A 89 19.62 -9.32 2.09
N THR A 90 18.74 -8.83 1.20
CA THR A 90 18.34 -7.42 1.11
C THR A 90 16.89 -7.16 1.53
N GLY A 91 16.20 -8.16 2.10
CA GLY A 91 14.80 -8.04 2.53
C GLY A 91 13.82 -8.85 1.67
N PRO A 92 12.53 -8.47 1.64
CA PRO A 92 11.49 -9.21 0.91
C PRO A 92 11.83 -9.37 -0.58
N PRO A 93 11.63 -10.58 -1.16
CA PRO A 93 11.91 -10.79 -2.56
C PRO A 93 10.89 -10.07 -3.47
N PRO A 94 11.19 -9.92 -4.77
CA PRO A 94 10.27 -9.37 -5.76
C PRO A 94 9.06 -10.29 -5.95
N LEU A 95 7.92 -9.70 -6.33
CA LEU A 95 6.75 -10.46 -6.74
C LEU A 95 7.02 -11.18 -8.07
N PRO A 96 6.58 -12.45 -8.23
CA PRO A 96 6.69 -13.14 -9.50
C PRO A 96 5.82 -12.49 -10.58
N PRO A 97 6.14 -12.67 -11.87
CA PRO A 97 5.27 -12.22 -12.95
C PRO A 97 3.86 -12.82 -12.84
N GLY A 98 2.83 -12.02 -13.13
CA GLY A 98 1.45 -12.45 -12.99
C GLY A 98 0.45 -11.30 -12.96
N VAL A 99 -0.83 -11.64 -12.80
CA VAL A 99 -1.91 -10.66 -12.64
C VAL A 99 -2.20 -10.46 -11.16
N TYR A 100 -2.24 -9.20 -10.74
CA TYR A 100 -2.42 -8.77 -9.37
C TYR A 100 -3.55 -7.74 -9.29
N ASN A 101 -4.10 -7.55 -8.10
CA ASN A 101 -4.93 -6.41 -7.79
C ASN A 101 -4.12 -5.40 -6.99
N ALA A 102 -4.04 -4.17 -7.48
CA ALA A 102 -3.54 -3.04 -6.72
C ALA A 102 -4.63 -2.57 -5.76
N VAL A 103 -4.36 -2.69 -4.46
CA VAL A 103 -5.29 -2.34 -3.39
C VAL A 103 -4.69 -1.23 -2.54
N LEU A 104 -5.50 -0.21 -2.28
CA LEU A 104 -5.16 0.86 -1.33
C LEU A 104 -5.40 0.37 0.10
N VAL A 105 -4.37 0.47 0.93
CA VAL A 105 -4.46 0.12 2.35
C VAL A 105 -4.21 1.36 3.17
N TRP A 106 -5.11 1.63 4.11
CA TRP A 106 -4.98 2.70 5.09
C TRP A 106 -4.58 2.14 6.45
N SER A 107 -3.79 2.92 7.20
CA SER A 107 -3.65 2.72 8.64
C SER A 107 -5.00 2.95 9.34
N THR A 108 -5.25 2.23 10.44
CA THR A 108 -6.52 2.23 11.19
C THR A 108 -6.87 3.56 11.87
N ALA A 109 -6.07 4.61 11.67
CA ALA A 109 -6.27 5.94 12.23
C ALA A 109 -7.27 6.81 11.44
N VAL A 110 -7.66 6.41 10.23
CA VAL A 110 -8.59 7.17 9.37
C VAL A 110 -10.04 6.83 9.72
N PRO A 111 -11.00 7.78 9.63
CA PRO A 111 -12.41 7.46 9.46
C PRO A 111 -12.60 6.41 8.36
N PRO A 112 -13.67 5.61 8.36
CA PRO A 112 -13.93 4.67 7.27
C PRO A 112 -14.01 5.44 5.95
N MET A 113 -12.92 5.44 5.20
CA MET A 113 -12.91 5.87 3.82
C MET A 113 -13.71 4.86 3.00
N PRO A 114 -14.37 5.31 1.93
CA PRO A 114 -14.82 4.36 0.92
C PRO A 114 -13.62 3.52 0.49
N ALA A 115 -13.81 2.20 0.43
CA ALA A 115 -12.80 1.31 -0.13
C ALA A 115 -12.52 1.78 -1.56
N ALA A 116 -11.25 1.93 -1.92
CA ALA A 116 -10.89 2.19 -3.30
C ALA A 116 -11.13 0.93 -4.13
N ASP A 117 -11.67 1.09 -5.33
CA ASP A 117 -11.83 -0.02 -6.27
C ASP A 117 -10.45 -0.61 -6.63
N PRO A 118 -10.25 -1.92 -6.47
CA PRO A 118 -9.00 -2.56 -6.88
C PRO A 118 -8.76 -2.39 -8.38
N VAL A 119 -7.52 -2.12 -8.75
CA VAL A 119 -7.11 -2.01 -10.16
C VAL A 119 -6.30 -3.25 -10.54
N SER A 120 -6.68 -3.95 -11.61
CA SER A 120 -5.89 -5.08 -12.10
C SER A 120 -4.59 -4.59 -12.75
N VAL A 121 -3.47 -5.18 -12.34
CA VAL A 121 -2.12 -4.85 -12.81
C VAL A 121 -1.39 -6.12 -13.20
N MET A 122 -0.60 -6.05 -14.28
CA MET A 122 0.27 -7.15 -14.71
C MET A 122 1.72 -6.87 -14.31
N VAL A 123 2.31 -7.76 -13.51
CA VAL A 123 3.74 -7.77 -13.22
C VAL A 123 4.44 -8.56 -14.31
N LEU A 124 5.41 -7.95 -14.97
CA LEU A 124 6.20 -8.56 -16.03
C LEU A 124 7.56 -9.01 -15.49
N ALA A 125 8.09 -10.11 -16.04
CA ALA A 125 9.48 -10.46 -15.83
C ALA A 125 10.37 -9.35 -16.43
N LYS A 126 11.40 -8.93 -15.69
CA LYS A 126 12.44 -8.08 -16.27
C LYS A 126 13.35 -8.97 -17.13
N THR A 127 13.11 -9.01 -18.44
CA THR A 127 14.09 -9.57 -19.37
C THR A 127 15.31 -8.65 -19.39
N SER A 128 16.46 -9.21 -19.00
CA SER A 128 17.77 -8.52 -19.07
C SER A 128 18.42 -8.81 -20.40
#